data_AF-A0A0C3L157-F1
#
_entry.id   AF-A0A0C3L157-F1
#
_cell.length_a   1.000
_cell.length_b   1.000
_cell.length_c   1.000
_cell.angle_alpha   90.00
_cell.angle_beta   90.00
_cell.angle_gamma   90.00
#
_symmetry.space_group_name_H-M   'P 1'
#
loop_
_entity.id
_entity.type
_entity.pdbx_description
1 polymer ?
#
loop_
_entity_poly.entity_id
_entity_poly.type
_entity_poly.pdbx_seq_one_letter_code
_entity_poly.pdbx_strand_id
1 'polypeptide(L)'
;MYRYRLLREPSGCLTRSDEPTITPASAQTKIETTASAPFTPPPRPNMAHSLSPECTPLKIAYDSCFNAWFEGYLQPAPRGISSEERFKRTEQKRKEYDERCGKLWENYRACLQKAVKDSGLTDMLKEARLENPLTSIPPPEPGKGPAK
;
A
#
# COMPACT_ATOMS: atom_id res chain seq x y z
N MET A 1 35.26 38.79 -1.15
CA MET A 1 36.03 37.57 -1.48
C MET A 1 36.66 37.04 -0.20
N TYR A 2 36.01 36.08 0.48
CA TYR A 2 36.68 35.24 1.47
C TYR A 2 36.17 33.81 1.26
N ARG A 3 37.05 32.99 0.69
CA ARG A 3 36.88 31.54 0.52
C ARG A 3 37.26 30.88 1.83
N TYR A 4 36.39 30.06 2.39
CA TYR A 4 36.81 29.01 3.33
C TYR A 4 36.50 27.65 2.71
N ARG A 5 37.58 26.87 2.53
CA ARG A 5 37.63 25.55 1.94
C ARG A 5 37.75 24.51 3.07
N LEU A 6 36.78 23.61 3.12
CA LEU A 6 36.78 22.18 3.46
C LEU A 6 37.93 21.58 4.32
N LEU A 7 37.53 20.93 5.41
CA LEU A 7 38.06 19.65 5.94
C LEU A 7 36.77 18.88 6.35
N ARG A 8 36.28 17.77 5.78
CA ARG A 8 36.80 16.46 5.30
C ARG A 8 37.52 15.64 6.38
N GLU A 9 36.74 15.14 7.32
CA GLU A 9 37.10 14.03 8.20
C GLU A 9 36.95 12.67 7.48
N PRO A 10 37.93 11.76 7.60
CA PRO A 10 37.88 10.43 7.02
C PRO A 10 37.53 9.34 8.04
N SER A 11 36.92 8.27 7.53
CA SER A 11 37.17 6.86 7.88
C SER A 11 36.94 6.34 9.31
N GLY A 12 36.04 5.37 9.44
CA GLY A 12 36.00 4.47 10.60
C GLY A 12 34.92 3.40 10.54
N CYS A 13 35.05 2.42 9.63
CA CYS A 13 34.30 1.16 9.75
C CYS A 13 34.92 0.32 10.87
N LEU A 14 34.17 0.03 11.94
CA LEU A 14 34.57 -0.96 12.93
C LEU A 14 34.40 -2.36 12.34
N THR A 15 35.53 -3.01 12.03
CA THR A 15 35.64 -4.45 11.85
C THR A 15 35.75 -5.10 13.23
N ARG A 16 34.85 -6.02 13.58
CA ARG A 16 35.05 -6.94 14.69
C ARG A 16 35.37 -8.32 14.13
N SER A 17 36.65 -8.66 14.21
CA SER A 17 37.19 -10.00 14.08
C SER A 17 36.77 -10.83 15.28
N ASP A 18 36.27 -12.04 15.05
CA ASP A 18 36.39 -13.17 15.98
C ASP A 18 36.18 -14.45 15.13
N GLU A 19 37.30 -15.03 14.70
CA GLU A 19 37.43 -16.32 14.02
C GLU A 19 37.63 -17.41 15.09
N PRO A 20 36.82 -18.47 15.14
CA PRO A 20 37.18 -19.67 15.88
C PRO A 20 37.76 -20.74 14.95
N THR A 21 39.04 -21.00 15.19
CA THR A 21 39.87 -22.13 14.77
C THR A 21 39.13 -23.46 14.70
N ILE A 22 39.17 -24.10 13.52
CA ILE A 22 38.71 -25.48 13.29
C ILE A 22 39.88 -26.44 13.57
N THR A 23 39.69 -27.38 14.50
CA THR A 23 40.46 -28.63 14.59
C THR A 23 39.57 -29.82 14.21
N PRO A 24 40.08 -30.81 13.46
CA PRO A 24 39.27 -31.89 12.92
C PRO A 24 39.16 -33.06 13.92
N ALA A 25 37.93 -33.52 14.19
CA ALA A 25 37.69 -34.83 14.79
C ALA A 25 36.51 -35.49 14.07
N SER A 26 36.82 -36.66 13.52
CA SER A 26 35.99 -37.47 12.64
C SER A 26 34.74 -38.00 13.33
N ALA A 27 33.57 -37.72 12.78
CA ALA A 27 32.36 -38.54 12.96
C ALA A 27 31.46 -38.35 11.73
N GLN A 28 31.37 -39.39 10.91
CA GLN A 28 30.53 -39.44 9.73
C GLN A 28 29.08 -39.61 10.16
N THR A 29 28.24 -38.63 9.85
CA THR A 29 26.79 -38.80 9.88
C THR A 29 26.24 -38.44 8.51
N LYS A 30 25.61 -39.43 7.89
CA LYS A 30 24.93 -39.45 6.59
C LYS A 30 24.04 -38.21 6.40
N ILE A 31 24.43 -37.29 5.52
CA ILE A 31 23.57 -36.19 5.07
C ILE A 31 23.10 -36.54 3.66
N GLU A 32 21.81 -36.83 3.57
CA GLU A 32 21.13 -37.19 2.34
C GLU A 32 20.96 -35.94 1.48
N THR A 33 21.55 -36.00 0.28
CA THR A 33 21.54 -34.97 -0.75
C THR A 33 20.13 -34.56 -1.11
N THR A 34 19.69 -33.41 -0.61
CA THR A 34 18.57 -32.67 -1.17
C THR A 34 19.12 -31.42 -1.85
N ALA A 35 18.99 -31.39 -3.18
CA ALA A 35 19.45 -30.31 -4.02
C ALA A 35 18.89 -28.97 -3.54
N SER A 36 19.78 -28.08 -3.11
CA SER A 36 19.47 -26.70 -2.82
C SER A 36 19.02 -26.02 -4.11
N ALA A 37 17.71 -25.79 -4.24
CA ALA A 37 17.22 -24.75 -5.12
C ALA A 37 17.81 -23.40 -4.64
N PRO A 38 18.17 -22.49 -5.55
CA PRO A 38 18.61 -21.16 -5.16
C PRO A 38 17.48 -20.51 -4.35
N PHE A 39 17.82 -20.03 -3.15
CA PHE A 39 16.91 -19.26 -2.31
C PHE A 39 16.64 -17.92 -3.00
N THR A 40 15.74 -17.91 -3.97
CA THR A 40 15.06 -16.68 -4.38
C THR A 40 14.23 -16.23 -3.18
N PRO A 41 14.48 -15.03 -2.62
CA PRO A 41 13.60 -14.50 -1.59
C PRO A 41 12.18 -14.46 -2.15
N PRO A 42 11.15 -14.91 -1.40
CA PRO A 42 9.78 -14.81 -1.85
C PRO A 42 9.47 -13.34 -2.14
N PRO A 43 8.80 -13.01 -3.27
CA PRO A 43 8.39 -11.65 -3.53
C PRO A 43 7.54 -11.21 -2.33
N ARG A 44 7.96 -10.15 -1.62
CA ARG A 44 7.19 -9.59 -0.51
C ARG A 44 5.84 -9.13 -1.07
N PRO A 45 4.72 -9.80 -0.77
CA PRO A 45 3.43 -9.37 -1.26
C PRO A 45 2.96 -8.27 -0.31
N ASN A 46 3.54 -7.07 -0.43
CA ASN A 46 3.11 -5.91 0.34
C ASN A 46 1.80 -5.34 -0.22
N MET A 47 0.79 -6.20 -0.39
CA MET A 47 -0.56 -5.80 -0.74
C MET A 47 -1.53 -6.48 0.22
N ALA A 48 -2.53 -5.73 0.66
CA ALA A 48 -3.48 -6.20 1.65
C ALA A 48 -4.27 -7.41 1.14
N HIS A 49 -4.38 -8.44 1.97
CA HIS A 49 -5.25 -9.58 1.71
C HIS A 49 -6.73 -9.17 1.81
N SER A 50 -7.60 -9.88 1.10
CA SER A 50 -9.05 -9.70 1.22
C SER A 50 -9.60 -10.44 2.45
N LEU A 51 -10.86 -10.20 2.81
CA LEU A 51 -11.58 -10.93 3.86
C LEU A 51 -11.58 -12.44 3.62
N SER A 52 -11.62 -12.84 2.35
CA SER A 52 -11.55 -14.23 1.93
C SER A 52 -10.38 -14.45 0.96
N PRO A 53 -9.61 -15.56 1.08
CA PRO A 53 -8.41 -15.77 0.29
C PRO A 53 -8.70 -15.82 -1.21
N GLU A 54 -9.85 -16.37 -1.64
CA GLU A 54 -10.24 -16.43 -3.06
C GLU A 54 -10.45 -15.05 -3.69
N CYS A 55 -10.80 -14.03 -2.90
CA CYS A 55 -11.01 -12.67 -3.38
C CYS A 55 -9.70 -11.85 -3.44
N THR A 56 -8.61 -12.35 -2.86
CA THR A 56 -7.31 -11.64 -2.80
C THR A 56 -6.72 -11.33 -4.19
N PRO A 57 -6.67 -12.24 -5.17
CA PRO A 57 -6.14 -11.90 -6.50
C PRO A 57 -7.00 -10.84 -7.23
N LEU A 58 -8.33 -10.89 -7.04
CA LEU A 58 -9.24 -9.87 -7.59
C LEU A 58 -9.03 -8.50 -6.93
N LYS A 59 -8.80 -8.49 -5.61
CA LYS A 59 -8.45 -7.28 -4.86
C LYS A 59 -7.16 -6.65 -5.37
N ILE A 60 -6.10 -7.43 -5.52
CA ILE A 60 -4.80 -6.93 -5.99
C ILE A 60 -4.92 -6.28 -7.37
N ALA A 61 -5.63 -6.93 -8.30
CA ALA A 61 -5.86 -6.39 -9.63
C ALA A 61 -6.68 -5.09 -9.60
N TYR A 62 -7.74 -5.04 -8.80
CA TYR A 62 -8.57 -3.85 -8.63
C TYR A 62 -7.79 -2.71 -7.95
N ASP A 63 -7.14 -2.96 -6.83
CA ASP A 63 -6.37 -1.97 -6.06
C ASP A 63 -5.25 -1.36 -6.91
N SER A 64 -4.56 -2.17 -7.72
CA SER A 64 -3.55 -1.67 -8.65
C SER A 64 -4.13 -0.73 -9.71
N CYS A 65 -5.29 -1.04 -10.28
CA CYS A 65 -5.98 -0.18 -11.25
C CYS A 65 -6.46 1.12 -10.57
N PHE A 66 -7.11 0.97 -9.42
CA PHE A 66 -7.65 2.07 -8.65
C PHE A 66 -6.56 3.05 -8.23
N ASN A 67 -5.44 2.58 -7.65
CA ASN A 67 -4.36 3.44 -7.20
C ASN A 67 -3.77 4.28 -8.36
N ALA A 68 -3.55 3.65 -9.52
CA ALA A 68 -3.06 4.34 -10.71
C ALA A 68 -4.03 5.41 -11.23
N TRP A 69 -5.34 5.15 -11.18
CA TRP A 69 -6.36 6.15 -11.51
C TRP A 69 -6.45 7.25 -10.43
N PHE A 70 -6.37 6.87 -9.16
CA PHE A 70 -6.59 7.72 -8.00
C PHE A 70 -5.52 8.79 -7.85
N GLU A 71 -4.26 8.47 -8.14
CA GLU A 71 -3.16 9.46 -8.19
C GLU A 71 -3.49 10.63 -9.14
N GLY A 72 -4.02 10.34 -10.32
CA GLY A 72 -4.44 11.38 -11.28
C GLY A 72 -5.72 12.12 -10.87
N TYR A 73 -6.61 11.46 -10.14
CA TYR A 73 -7.82 12.08 -9.59
C TYR A 73 -7.50 13.10 -8.49
N LEU A 74 -6.54 12.78 -7.61
CA LEU A 74 -6.14 13.65 -6.49
C LEU A 74 -5.36 14.90 -6.89
N GLN A 75 -4.87 14.99 -8.13
CA GLN A 75 -4.15 16.17 -8.58
C GLN A 75 -5.04 17.42 -8.46
N PRO A 76 -4.54 18.51 -7.84
CA PRO A 76 -5.31 19.73 -7.66
C PRO A 76 -5.68 20.33 -9.02
N ALA A 77 -6.88 20.89 -9.11
CA ALA A 77 -7.27 21.68 -10.27
C ALA A 77 -6.33 22.89 -10.42
N PRO A 78 -5.98 23.29 -11.67
CA PRO A 78 -5.25 24.52 -11.91
C PRO A 78 -5.95 25.73 -11.28
N ARG A 79 -5.18 26.65 -10.72
CA ARG A 79 -5.74 27.88 -10.15
C ARG A 79 -6.44 28.68 -11.24
N GLY A 80 -7.61 29.23 -10.92
CA GLY A 80 -8.37 30.09 -11.83
C GLY A 80 -9.32 29.37 -12.79
N ILE A 81 -9.40 28.02 -12.78
CA ILE A 81 -10.42 27.32 -13.58
C ILE A 81 -11.81 27.49 -12.98
N SER A 82 -12.80 27.60 -13.87
CA SER A 82 -14.21 27.74 -13.55
C SER A 82 -14.76 26.50 -12.83
N SER A 83 -15.92 26.64 -12.19
CA SER A 83 -16.66 25.51 -11.60
C SER A 83 -17.07 24.47 -12.65
N GLU A 84 -17.44 24.93 -13.85
CA GLU A 84 -17.84 24.06 -14.96
C GLU A 84 -16.68 23.18 -15.44
N GLU A 85 -15.48 23.75 -15.58
CA GLU A 85 -14.28 22.99 -15.95
C GLU A 85 -13.89 21.96 -14.88
N ARG A 86 -14.04 22.31 -13.59
CA ARG A 86 -13.85 21.35 -12.48
C ARG A 86 -14.82 20.18 -12.60
N PHE A 87 -16.11 20.47 -12.83
CA PHE A 87 -17.12 19.45 -13.01
C PHE A 87 -16.82 18.54 -14.21
N LYS A 88 -16.46 19.13 -15.37
CA LYS A 88 -16.06 18.36 -16.57
C LYS A 88 -14.86 17.45 -16.30
N ARG A 89 -13.86 17.93 -15.56
CA ARG A 89 -12.70 17.12 -15.17
C ARG A 89 -13.09 15.94 -14.28
N THR A 90 -13.93 16.17 -13.27
CA THR A 90 -14.42 15.09 -12.38
C THR A 90 -15.22 14.07 -13.17
N GLU A 91 -16.10 14.52 -14.07
CA GLU A 91 -16.88 13.66 -14.96
C GLU A 91 -16.00 12.82 -15.90
N GLN A 92 -14.99 13.43 -16.52
CA GLN A 92 -14.02 12.72 -17.35
C GLN A 92 -13.27 11.66 -16.56
N LYS A 93 -12.82 11.99 -15.34
CA LYS A 93 -12.15 11.03 -14.48
C LYS A 93 -13.05 9.87 -14.05
N ARG A 94 -14.34 10.14 -13.81
CA ARG A 94 -15.34 9.08 -13.57
C ARG A 94 -15.45 8.14 -14.76
N LYS A 95 -15.59 8.67 -15.98
CA LYS A 95 -15.64 7.85 -17.20
C LYS A 95 -14.38 7.00 -17.37
N GLU A 96 -13.21 7.59 -17.15
CA GLU A 96 -11.93 6.88 -17.19
C GLU A 96 -11.90 5.71 -16.17
N TYR A 97 -12.42 5.92 -14.96
CA TYR A 97 -12.54 4.87 -13.95
C TYR A 97 -13.46 3.74 -14.43
N ASP A 98 -14.64 4.07 -14.92
CA ASP A 98 -15.64 3.09 -15.34
C ASP A 98 -15.11 2.21 -16.48
N GLU A 99 -14.43 2.81 -17.46
CA GLU A 99 -13.84 2.12 -18.60
C GLU A 99 -12.67 1.21 -18.21
N ARG A 100 -11.81 1.65 -17.27
CA ARG A 100 -10.56 0.95 -16.94
C ARG A 100 -10.70 -0.01 -15.77
N CYS A 101 -11.33 0.44 -14.68
CA CYS A 101 -11.37 -0.28 -13.40
C CYS A 101 -12.78 -0.80 -13.06
N GLY A 102 -13.84 -0.34 -13.74
CA GLY A 102 -15.21 -0.72 -13.42
C GLY A 102 -15.47 -2.23 -13.43
N LYS A 103 -14.98 -2.95 -14.45
CA LYS A 103 -15.12 -4.42 -14.52
C LYS A 103 -14.35 -5.15 -13.41
N LEU A 104 -13.16 -4.67 -13.06
CA LEU A 104 -12.35 -5.24 -11.97
C LEU A 104 -13.06 -5.06 -10.62
N TRP A 105 -13.65 -3.88 -10.41
CA TRP A 105 -14.45 -3.59 -9.23
C TRP A 105 -15.64 -4.53 -9.10
N GLU A 106 -16.44 -4.70 -10.15
CA GLU A 106 -17.63 -5.54 -10.09
C GLU A 106 -17.29 -7.01 -9.78
N ASN A 107 -16.22 -7.53 -10.38
CA ASN A 107 -15.75 -8.89 -10.09
C ASN A 107 -15.28 -9.04 -8.63
N TYR A 108 -14.48 -8.09 -8.13
CA TYR A 108 -14.01 -8.10 -6.75
C TYR A 108 -15.17 -7.93 -5.76
N ARG A 109 -16.06 -6.98 -6.02
CA ARG A 109 -17.25 -6.70 -5.21
C ARG A 109 -18.16 -7.91 -5.11
N ALA A 110 -18.42 -8.61 -6.22
CA ALA A 110 -19.23 -9.83 -6.21
C ALA A 110 -18.64 -10.91 -5.28
N CYS A 111 -17.32 -11.13 -5.36
CA CYS A 111 -16.60 -12.05 -4.47
C CYS A 111 -16.70 -11.59 -3.00
N LEU A 112 -16.46 -10.31 -2.73
CA LEU A 112 -16.55 -9.75 -1.39
C LEU A 112 -17.94 -9.86 -0.78
N GLN A 113 -19.00 -9.57 -1.54
CA GLN A 113 -20.37 -9.63 -1.01
C GLN A 113 -20.74 -11.04 -0.56
N LYS A 114 -20.25 -12.05 -1.28
CA LYS A 114 -20.38 -13.44 -0.84
C LYS A 114 -19.64 -13.67 0.49
N ALA A 115 -18.37 -13.28 0.58
CA ALA A 115 -17.57 -13.44 1.80
C ALA A 115 -18.17 -12.69 3.01
N VAL A 116 -18.71 -11.48 2.80
CA VAL A 116 -19.39 -10.68 3.85
C VAL A 116 -20.66 -11.39 4.33
N LYS A 117 -21.44 -11.95 3.41
CA LYS A 117 -22.63 -12.73 3.73
C LYS A 117 -22.30 -13.99 4.52
N ASP A 118 -21.29 -14.74 4.07
CA ASP A 118 -20.84 -15.98 4.71
C ASP A 118 -20.25 -15.71 6.11
N SER A 119 -19.70 -14.50 6.33
CA SER A 119 -19.18 -14.05 7.63
C SER A 119 -20.27 -13.48 8.57
N GLY A 120 -21.53 -13.39 8.13
CA GLY A 120 -22.63 -12.85 8.94
C GLY A 120 -22.56 -11.34 9.23
N LEU A 121 -21.75 -10.58 8.48
CA LEU A 121 -21.53 -9.14 8.73
C LEU A 121 -22.53 -8.22 7.99
N THR A 122 -23.43 -8.80 7.20
CA THR A 122 -24.31 -8.06 6.27
C THR A 122 -25.12 -6.97 6.95
N ASP A 123 -25.79 -7.28 8.07
CA ASP A 123 -26.72 -6.35 8.72
C ASP A 123 -26.00 -5.19 9.40
N MET A 124 -24.94 -5.48 10.15
CA MET A 124 -24.11 -4.45 10.80
C MET A 124 -23.44 -3.53 9.77
N LEU A 125 -22.94 -4.09 8.67
CA LEU A 125 -22.33 -3.29 7.60
C LEU A 125 -23.37 -2.42 6.87
N LYS A 126 -24.61 -2.89 6.74
CA LYS A 126 -25.71 -2.11 6.17
C LYS A 126 -26.06 -0.94 7.07
N GLU A 127 -26.21 -1.16 8.38
CA GLU A 127 -26.49 -0.11 9.36
C GLU A 127 -25.37 0.94 9.39
N ALA A 128 -24.11 0.51 9.52
CA ALA A 128 -22.97 1.42 9.53
C ALA A 128 -22.83 2.25 8.24
N ARG A 129 -23.28 1.74 7.09
CA ARG A 129 -23.29 2.49 5.82
C ARG A 129 -24.40 3.54 5.72
N LEU A 130 -25.43 3.46 6.56
CA LEU A 130 -26.49 4.46 6.63
C LEU A 130 -26.08 5.64 7.52
N GLU A 131 -25.11 5.45 8.40
CA GLU A 131 -24.57 6.52 9.23
C GLU A 131 -23.83 7.56 8.38
N ASN A 132 -24.11 8.85 8.62
CA ASN A 132 -23.37 9.97 8.05
C ASN A 132 -22.57 10.67 9.17
N PRO A 133 -21.36 10.18 9.50
CA PRO A 133 -20.61 10.69 10.66
C PRO A 133 -20.07 12.12 10.47
N LEU A 134 -19.99 12.63 9.24
CA LEU A 134 -19.43 13.95 8.93
C LEU A 134 -20.49 15.06 8.97
N THR A 135 -21.28 15.11 10.04
CA THR A 135 -22.33 16.15 10.24
C THR A 135 -21.83 17.39 10.98
N SER A 136 -20.67 17.31 11.63
CA SER A 136 -20.05 18.46 12.31
C SER A 136 -18.56 18.51 12.02
N ILE A 137 -18.05 19.73 11.83
CA ILE A 137 -16.60 19.96 11.87
C ILE A 137 -16.21 19.80 13.34
N PRO A 138 -15.30 18.87 13.71
CA PRO A 138 -14.87 18.76 15.09
C PRO A 138 -14.34 20.12 15.56
N PRO A 139 -14.70 20.56 16.78
CA PRO A 139 -14.22 21.83 17.30
C PRO A 139 -12.69 21.86 17.23
N PRO A 140 -12.07 23.01 16.90
CA PRO A 140 -10.63 23.11 16.85
C PRO A 140 -10.06 22.67 18.20
N GLU A 141 -9.16 21.69 18.17
CA GLU A 141 -8.41 21.23 19.33
C GLU A 141 -7.76 22.45 20.02
N PRO A 142 -8.04 22.71 21.31
CA PRO A 142 -7.46 23.86 22.01
C PRO A 142 -5.94 23.70 22.07
N GLY A 143 -5.22 24.55 21.32
CA GLY A 143 -3.75 24.64 21.37
C GLY A 143 -3.02 24.37 20.07
N LYS A 144 -3.69 23.99 18.96
CA LYS A 144 -3.07 23.95 17.63
C LYS A 144 -3.61 25.07 16.76
N GLY A 145 -3.00 26.25 16.89
CA GLY A 145 -3.18 27.33 15.93
C GLY A 145 -2.77 26.90 14.53
N PRO A 146 -3.33 27.51 13.47
CA PRO A 146 -2.98 27.16 12.10
C PRO A 146 -1.48 27.44 11.87
N ALA A 147 -0.77 26.44 11.33
CA ALA A 147 0.57 26.64 10.80
C ALA A 147 0.51 27.72 9.72
N LYS A 148 1.30 28.77 9.92
CA LYS A 148 1.36 29.97 9.08
C LYS A 148 2.20 29.74 7.83
#